data_AF-A0A9W8CNA8-F1
#
_entry.id   AF-A0A9W8CNA8-F1
#
_cell.length_a   1.000
_cell.length_b   1.000
_cell.length_c   1.000
_cell.angle_alpha   90.00
_cell.angle_beta   90.00
_cell.angle_gamma   90.00
#
_symmetry.space_group_name_H-M   'P 1'
#
loop_
_entity.id
_entity.type
_entity.pdbx_description
1 polymer ?
#
loop_
_entity_poly.entity_id
_entity_poly.type
_entity_poly.pdbx_seq_one_letter_code
_entity_poly.pdbx_strand_id
1 'polypeptide(L)'
;MTLVLVLGDIHIPQRAADIPAKFRKLLVPGKVDLILCTGNLADRATLEYLQSITPDVRVVRGESDDKAHNFPVSLRVVEQCEDDDGGGLAVGQGRFFISPGNITGAFSTLMLDPIPSFVLMEIKPGAEIVAYVYQLENDEVVVHSTEYKKGEC
;
A
#
# COMPACT_ATOMS: atom_id res chain seq x y z
N MET A 1 -17.45 -2.91 -7.14
CA MET A 1 -16.35 -3.62 -6.44
C MET A 1 -15.09 -2.98 -6.97
N THR A 2 -14.24 -2.52 -6.06
CA THR A 2 -13.05 -1.74 -6.39
C THR A 2 -11.86 -2.42 -5.73
N LEU A 3 -10.83 -2.74 -6.50
CA LEU A 3 -9.59 -3.35 -5.99
C LEU A 3 -8.53 -2.27 -5.82
N VAL A 4 -8.12 -2.04 -4.58
CA VAL A 4 -7.15 -1.02 -4.21
C VAL A 4 -5.87 -1.69 -3.71
N LEU A 5 -4.76 -1.45 -4.38
CA LEU A 5 -3.44 -1.88 -3.93
C LEU A 5 -2.82 -0.81 -3.04
N VAL A 6 -2.44 -1.18 -1.82
CA VAL A 6 -1.76 -0.31 -0.87
C VAL A 6 -0.34 -0.82 -0.66
N LEU A 7 0.64 0.04 -0.92
CA LEU A 7 2.06 -0.29 -0.76
C LEU A 7 2.87 0.95 -0.36
N GLY A 8 4.13 0.76 0.03
CA GLY A 8 5.05 1.86 0.26
C GLY A 8 6.33 1.40 0.91
N ASP A 9 7.11 2.36 1.43
CA ASP A 9 8.45 2.11 1.99
C ASP A 9 9.34 1.35 1.00
N ILE A 10 9.27 1.75 -0.27
CA ILE A 10 9.88 1.02 -1.38
C ILE A 10 11.40 1.12 -1.32
N HIS A 11 11.93 2.33 -1.11
CA HIS A 11 13.36 2.64 -0.96
C HIS A 11 14.27 2.09 -2.07
N ILE A 12 13.74 1.94 -3.29
CA ILE A 12 14.54 1.61 -4.47
C ILE A 12 15.10 2.92 -5.05
N PRO A 13 16.41 3.02 -5.36
CA PRO A 13 17.43 1.97 -5.26
C PRO A 13 18.25 1.98 -3.95
N GLN A 14 17.96 2.88 -2.99
CA GLN A 14 18.90 3.15 -1.89
C GLN A 14 19.02 2.03 -0.86
N ARG A 15 17.94 1.27 -0.60
CA ARG A 15 17.91 0.20 0.40
C ARG A 15 17.45 -1.15 -0.15
N ALA A 16 16.86 -1.15 -1.34
CA ALA A 16 16.47 -2.35 -2.06
C ALA A 16 16.83 -2.20 -3.55
N ALA A 17 17.24 -3.31 -4.16
CA ALA A 17 17.53 -3.33 -5.60
C ALA A 17 16.24 -3.40 -6.41
N ASP A 18 15.24 -4.14 -5.93
CA ASP A 18 13.98 -4.34 -6.62
C ASP A 18 12.87 -4.85 -5.67
N ILE A 19 11.61 -4.76 -6.11
CA ILE A 19 10.46 -5.46 -5.52
C ILE A 19 10.66 -6.98 -5.69
N PRO A 20 10.43 -7.81 -4.65
CA PRO A 20 10.58 -9.25 -4.74
C PRO A 20 9.86 -9.86 -5.95
N ALA A 21 10.54 -10.76 -6.67
CA ALA A 21 10.04 -11.32 -7.92
C ALA A 21 8.68 -12.03 -7.77
N LYS A 22 8.41 -12.63 -6.60
CA LYS A 22 7.11 -13.26 -6.31
C LYS A 22 5.99 -12.22 -6.23
N PHE A 23 6.24 -11.04 -5.67
CA PHE A 23 5.28 -9.93 -5.66
C PHE A 23 5.09 -9.33 -7.06
N ARG A 24 6.17 -9.09 -7.82
CA ARG A 24 6.07 -8.60 -9.21
C ARG A 24 5.15 -9.46 -10.09
N LYS A 25 5.12 -10.78 -9.89
CA LYS A 25 4.21 -11.70 -10.60
C LYS A 25 2.74 -11.53 -10.22
N LEU A 26 2.45 -11.02 -9.03
CA LEU A 26 1.09 -10.73 -8.55
C LEU A 26 0.61 -9.36 -9.03
N LEU A 27 1.53 -8.41 -9.13
CA LEU A 27 1.31 -7.02 -9.54
C LEU A 27 1.22 -6.89 -11.07
N VAL A 28 0.18 -7.48 -11.66
CA VAL A 28 -0.06 -7.42 -13.12
C VAL A 28 -1.11 -6.37 -13.48
N PRO A 29 -0.95 -5.70 -14.64
CA PRO A 29 -1.93 -4.71 -15.11
C PRO A 29 -3.34 -5.28 -15.27
N GLY A 30 -4.35 -4.42 -15.06
CA GLY A 30 -5.77 -4.76 -15.29
C GLY A 30 -6.43 -5.57 -14.16
N LYS A 31 -5.72 -5.82 -13.05
CA LYS A 31 -6.30 -6.44 -11.84
C LYS A 31 -6.69 -5.46 -10.75
N VAL A 32 -6.01 -4.31 -10.68
CA VAL A 32 -6.21 -3.31 -9.62
C VAL A 32 -6.69 -2.01 -10.26
N ASP A 33 -7.66 -1.36 -9.62
CA ASP A 33 -8.26 -0.14 -10.12
C ASP A 33 -7.45 1.09 -9.65
N LEU A 34 -6.95 1.05 -8.40
CA LEU A 34 -6.26 2.16 -7.74
C LEU A 34 -5.02 1.66 -6.98
N ILE A 35 -3.94 2.42 -7.05
CA ILE A 35 -2.76 2.26 -6.18
C ILE A 35 -2.67 3.43 -5.20
N LEU A 36 -2.58 3.10 -3.91
CA LEU A 36 -2.21 4.03 -2.84
C LEU A 36 -0.78 3.73 -2.39
N CYS A 37 0.12 4.68 -2.61
CA CYS A 37 1.50 4.59 -2.20
C CYS A 37 1.77 5.48 -0.98
N THR A 38 2.25 4.91 0.12
CA THR A 38 2.61 5.66 1.34
C THR A 38 3.95 6.42 1.24
N GLY A 39 4.58 6.42 0.07
CA GLY A 39 5.79 7.18 -0.22
C GLY A 39 7.07 6.36 -0.11
N ASN A 40 8.20 7.07 0.02
CA ASN A 40 9.56 6.51 -0.07
C ASN A 40 9.79 5.85 -1.45
N LEU A 41 9.20 6.49 -2.47
CA LEU A 41 9.44 6.33 -3.90
C LEU A 41 10.69 7.13 -4.28
N ALA A 42 11.82 6.45 -4.21
CA ALA A 42 13.11 7.11 -4.31
C ALA A 42 13.58 7.41 -5.74
N ASP A 43 12.88 6.88 -6.75
CA ASP A 43 13.21 7.12 -8.14
C ASP A 43 11.96 7.17 -9.05
N ARG A 44 12.12 7.83 -10.20
CA ARG A 44 11.05 7.99 -11.19
C ARG A 44 10.68 6.67 -11.88
N ALA A 45 11.61 5.73 -12.04
CA ALA A 45 11.33 4.48 -12.74
C ALA A 45 10.38 3.59 -11.93
N THR A 46 10.48 3.61 -10.59
CA THR A 46 9.50 2.94 -9.72
C THR A 46 8.10 3.54 -9.86
N LEU A 47 7.97 4.87 -9.96
CA LEU A 47 6.67 5.51 -10.22
C LEU A 47 6.09 5.10 -11.58
N GLU A 48 6.91 5.11 -12.63
CA GLU A 48 6.51 4.67 -13.98
C GLU A 48 6.09 3.19 -14.00
N TYR A 49 6.77 2.34 -13.21
CA TYR A 49 6.36 0.95 -13.01
C TYR A 49 4.98 0.83 -12.37
N LEU A 50 4.69 1.58 -11.30
CA LEU A 50 3.36 1.58 -10.68
C LEU A 50 2.27 2.06 -11.65
N GLN A 51 2.57 3.10 -12.43
CA GLN A 51 1.65 3.63 -13.45
C GLN A 51 1.40 2.65 -14.61
N SER A 52 2.33 1.73 -14.86
CA SER A 52 2.12 0.66 -15.84
C SER A 52 1.11 -0.40 -15.37
N ILE A 53 0.90 -0.54 -14.06
CA ILE A 53 -0.06 -1.48 -13.47
C ILE A 53 -1.48 -0.90 -13.53
N THR A 54 -1.66 0.35 -13.10
CA THR A 54 -2.92 1.10 -13.24
C THR A 54 -2.62 2.59 -13.44
N PRO A 55 -3.42 3.33 -14.24
CA PRO A 55 -3.25 4.77 -14.39
C PRO A 55 -3.61 5.59 -13.13
N ASP A 56 -4.47 5.10 -12.23
CA ASP A 56 -4.81 5.81 -10.97
C ASP A 56 -3.81 5.41 -9.88
N VAL A 57 -2.69 6.14 -9.83
CA VAL A 57 -1.66 5.99 -8.80
C VAL A 57 -1.61 7.25 -7.96
N ARG A 58 -1.86 7.11 -6.66
CA ARG A 58 -1.85 8.22 -5.70
C ARG A 58 -0.74 8.01 -4.70
N VAL A 59 0.13 8.99 -4.60
CA VAL A 59 1.36 8.95 -3.80
C VAL A 59 1.31 10.05 -2.76
N VAL A 60 1.65 9.71 -1.52
CA VAL A 60 2.02 10.70 -0.50
C VAL A 60 3.54 10.77 -0.38
N ARG A 61 4.04 11.91 0.08
CA ARG A 61 5.46 12.14 0.24
C ARG A 61 6.02 11.40 1.44
N GLY A 62 6.95 10.49 1.20
CA GLY A 62 7.80 9.89 2.23
C GLY A 62 8.97 10.78 2.63
N GLU A 63 9.62 10.44 3.73
CA GLU A 63 10.78 11.18 4.24
C GLU A 63 12.00 11.13 3.29
N SER A 64 12.14 10.03 2.54
CA SER A 64 13.26 9.78 1.64
C SER A 64 13.02 10.29 0.22
N ASP A 65 11.83 10.85 -0.07
CA ASP A 65 11.47 11.35 -1.40
C ASP A 65 12.02 12.76 -1.64
N ASP A 66 12.57 12.96 -2.83
CA ASP A 66 13.06 14.28 -3.26
C ASP A 66 11.91 15.30 -3.22
N LYS A 67 12.18 16.47 -2.63
CA LYS A 67 11.22 17.58 -2.56
C LYS A 67 10.80 18.06 -3.94
N ALA A 68 11.60 17.80 -4.97
CA ALA A 68 11.30 18.13 -6.36
C ALA A 68 10.02 17.44 -6.89
N HIS A 69 9.63 16.29 -6.33
CA HIS A 69 8.47 15.54 -6.82
C HIS A 69 7.11 16.14 -6.43
N ASN A 70 7.07 17.19 -5.61
CA ASN A 70 5.87 17.92 -5.17
C ASN A 70 4.68 17.02 -4.75
N PHE A 71 4.99 15.84 -4.19
CA PHE A 71 3.97 14.95 -3.65
C PHE A 71 3.31 15.58 -2.41
N PRO A 72 1.99 15.41 -2.22
CA PRO A 72 1.31 15.91 -1.04
C PRO A 72 1.75 15.15 0.21
N VAL A 73 1.73 15.81 1.37
CA VAL A 73 2.07 15.18 2.66
C VAL A 73 0.96 14.26 3.18
N SER A 74 -0.27 14.46 2.71
CA SER A 74 -1.42 13.62 3.03
C SER A 74 -2.35 13.55 1.82
N LEU A 75 -3.05 12.44 1.69
CA LEU A 75 -3.99 12.22 0.60
C LEU A 75 -5.26 11.61 1.15
N ARG A 76 -6.39 12.23 0.84
CA ARG A 76 -7.71 11.71 1.16
C ARG A 76 -8.35 11.21 -0.12
N VAL A 77 -8.50 9.88 -0.23
CA VAL A 77 -9.32 9.29 -1.29
C VAL A 77 -10.74 9.20 -0.76
N VAL A 78 -11.59 10.08 -1.27
CA VAL A 78 -13.02 10.00 -1.01
C VAL A 78 -13.63 9.20 -2.15
N GLU A 79 -13.90 7.92 -1.92
CA GLU A 79 -15.09 7.33 -2.52
C GLU A 79 -16.28 8.00 -1.81
N GLN A 80 -17.29 8.49 -2.52
CA GLN A 80 -18.36 9.31 -1.91
C GLN A 80 -19.05 8.58 -0.75
N CYS A 81 -18.58 8.86 0.46
CA CYS A 81 -19.15 8.63 1.78
C CYS A 81 -18.36 9.55 2.73
N GLU A 82 -19.07 10.37 3.50
CA GLU A 82 -18.53 11.51 4.27
C GLU A 82 -17.61 11.09 5.45
N ASP A 83 -16.54 11.91 5.66
CA ASP A 83 -15.58 12.15 6.80
C ASP A 83 -14.93 10.96 7.56
N ASP A 84 -13.68 10.94 8.07
CA ASP A 84 -12.77 11.91 8.74
C ASP A 84 -11.37 11.23 9.01
N ASP A 85 -10.37 11.97 9.51
CA ASP A 85 -8.89 11.77 9.52
C ASP A 85 -8.20 10.48 10.10
N GLY A 86 -7.11 10.04 9.43
CA GLY A 86 -5.75 9.81 10.01
C GLY A 86 -5.26 8.44 10.59
N GLY A 87 -4.76 7.52 9.73
CA GLY A 87 -3.56 6.62 9.86
C GLY A 87 -3.33 5.58 11.00
N GLY A 88 -3.16 4.28 10.67
CA GLY A 88 -2.79 3.13 11.55
C GLY A 88 -3.13 1.73 10.93
N LEU A 89 -3.01 0.57 11.60
CA LEU A 89 -3.79 -0.66 11.30
C LEU A 89 -4.59 -1.03 12.55
N ALA A 90 -5.88 -0.71 12.57
CA ALA A 90 -6.74 -0.86 13.72
C ALA A 90 -8.21 -0.78 13.28
N VAL A 91 -9.09 -1.49 13.97
CA VAL A 91 -10.53 -1.20 13.96
C VAL A 91 -10.81 -0.50 15.29
N GLY A 92 -11.22 0.76 15.23
CA GLY A 92 -11.48 1.55 16.43
C GLY A 92 -12.45 2.67 16.13
N GLN A 93 -13.49 2.84 16.95
CA GLN A 93 -14.48 3.91 16.81
C GLN A 93 -15.14 3.99 15.41
N GLY A 94 -15.36 2.84 14.75
CA GLY A 94 -15.96 2.79 13.40
C GLY A 94 -15.04 3.26 12.27
N ARG A 95 -13.72 3.33 12.51
CA ARG A 95 -12.69 3.61 11.51
C ARG A 95 -11.86 2.36 11.25
N PHE A 96 -11.49 2.15 9.99
CA PHE A 96 -10.59 1.09 9.55
C PHE A 96 -9.28 1.72 9.11
N PHE A 97 -8.23 1.43 9.86
CA PHE A 97 -6.90 1.94 9.55
C PHE A 97 -6.11 0.85 8.82
N ILE A 98 -5.29 1.21 7.81
CA ILE A 98 -4.38 0.29 7.10
C ILE A 98 -2.92 0.80 7.08
N SER A 99 -1.95 -0.10 7.27
CA SER A 99 -0.52 0.11 7.08
C SER A 99 0.01 -1.04 6.24
N PRO A 100 0.46 -0.80 5.00
CA PRO A 100 0.87 -1.87 4.09
C PRO A 100 2.20 -2.55 4.47
N GLY A 101 2.93 -1.96 5.41
CA GLY A 101 4.32 -2.33 5.71
C GLY A 101 5.26 -1.95 4.57
N ASN A 102 6.37 -2.68 4.47
CA ASN A 102 7.48 -2.38 3.57
C ASN A 102 7.51 -3.38 2.42
N ILE A 103 7.24 -2.95 1.19
CA ILE A 103 7.08 -3.86 0.04
C ILE A 103 8.37 -4.56 -0.38
N THR A 104 9.53 -3.99 -0.06
CA THR A 104 10.83 -4.55 -0.42
C THR A 104 11.49 -5.33 0.71
N GLY A 105 11.02 -5.18 1.95
CA GLY A 105 11.76 -5.59 3.14
C GLY A 105 13.08 -4.81 3.29
N ALA A 106 13.12 -3.56 2.81
CA ALA A 106 14.28 -2.71 3.00
C ALA A 106 14.57 -2.52 4.50
N PHE A 107 15.85 -2.67 4.87
CA PHE A 107 16.30 -2.47 6.25
C PHE A 107 15.81 -1.13 6.83
N SER A 108 15.33 -1.18 8.08
CA SER A 108 14.98 -0.01 8.87
C SER A 108 15.71 -0.06 10.20
N THR A 109 16.11 1.09 10.73
CA THR A 109 16.77 1.18 12.05
C THR A 109 15.89 0.67 13.19
N LEU A 110 14.58 0.60 12.98
CA LEU A 110 13.59 0.12 13.96
C LEU A 110 13.28 -1.37 13.82
N MET A 111 13.59 -1.99 12.68
CA MET A 111 13.24 -3.38 12.37
C MET A 111 14.36 -4.05 11.58
N LEU A 112 15.05 -4.98 12.25
CA LEU A 112 16.30 -5.58 11.75
C LEU A 112 16.07 -6.49 10.54
N ASP A 113 15.00 -7.29 10.59
CA ASP A 113 14.60 -8.24 9.54
C ASP A 113 13.13 -7.98 9.14
N PRO A 114 12.85 -6.88 8.41
CA PRO A 114 11.49 -6.58 8.00
C PRO A 114 11.02 -7.59 6.94
N ILE A 115 9.88 -8.21 7.19
CA ILE A 115 9.23 -9.12 6.24
C ILE A 115 8.62 -8.26 5.12
N PRO A 116 8.99 -8.48 3.83
CA PRO A 116 8.39 -7.75 2.73
C PRO A 116 6.87 -7.94 2.73
N SER A 117 6.10 -6.85 2.62
CA SER A 117 4.65 -6.90 2.66
C SER A 117 3.95 -5.82 1.84
N PHE A 118 2.72 -6.12 1.40
CA PHE A 118 1.79 -5.13 0.86
C PHE A 118 0.35 -5.53 1.19
N VAL A 119 -0.59 -4.61 1.01
CA VAL A 119 -2.01 -4.88 1.24
C VAL A 119 -2.79 -4.74 -0.05
N LEU A 120 -3.62 -5.72 -0.36
CA LEU A 120 -4.66 -5.61 -1.39
C LEU A 120 -6.00 -5.45 -0.67
N MET A 121 -6.72 -4.39 -0.96
CA MET A 121 -8.07 -4.18 -0.47
C MET A 121 -9.09 -4.44 -1.57
N GLU A 122 -10.18 -5.06 -1.16
CA GLU A 122 -11.41 -5.17 -1.93
C GLU A 122 -12.48 -4.34 -1.24
N ILE A 123 -12.94 -3.28 -1.91
CA ILE A 123 -14.07 -2.47 -1.46
C ILE A 123 -15.32 -3.00 -2.16
N LYS A 124 -16.22 -3.59 -1.36
CA LYS A 124 -17.49 -4.14 -1.83
C LYS A 124 -18.62 -3.11 -1.66
N PRO A 125 -19.71 -3.24 -2.43
CA PRO A 125 -20.92 -2.45 -2.21
C PRO A 125 -21.42 -2.63 -0.77
N GLY A 126 -21.94 -1.56 -0.16
CA GLY A 126 -22.48 -1.62 1.21
C GLY A 126 -21.47 -1.36 2.33
N ALA A 127 -20.33 -0.72 2.02
CA ALA A 127 -19.29 -0.32 2.98
C ALA A 127 -18.63 -1.51 3.71
N GLU A 128 -18.46 -2.61 2.98
CA GLU A 128 -17.71 -3.79 3.38
C GLU A 128 -16.34 -3.77 2.69
N ILE A 129 -15.28 -4.02 3.46
CA ILE A 129 -13.90 -4.01 3.02
C ILE A 129 -13.30 -5.35 3.40
N VAL A 130 -12.64 -6.01 2.44
CA VAL A 130 -11.77 -7.15 2.72
C VAL A 130 -10.34 -6.73 2.43
N ALA A 131 -9.48 -6.80 3.44
CA ALA A 131 -8.06 -6.50 3.33
C ALA A 131 -7.25 -7.79 3.35
N TYR A 132 -6.46 -8.01 2.31
CA TYR A 132 -5.52 -9.11 2.18
C TYR A 132 -4.10 -8.59 2.39
N VAL A 133 -3.46 -9.01 3.47
CA VAL A 133 -2.05 -8.72 3.76
C VAL A 133 -1.20 -9.83 3.14
N TYR A 134 -0.35 -9.45 2.18
CA TYR A 134 0.61 -10.34 1.55
C TYR A 134 1.97 -10.16 2.22
N GLN A 135 2.60 -11.24 2.64
CA GLN A 135 3.92 -11.25 3.29
C GLN A 135 4.83 -12.26 2.60
N LEU A 136 6.11 -11.95 2.47
CA LEU A 136 7.11 -12.87 1.92
C LEU A 136 7.94 -13.47 3.06
N GLU A 137 7.55 -14.65 3.52
CA GLU A 137 8.16 -15.36 4.64
C GLU A 137 8.90 -16.60 4.15
N ASN A 138 10.18 -16.75 4.46
CA ASN A 138 10.99 -17.90 4.03
C ASN A 138 10.90 -18.16 2.50
N ASP A 139 10.89 -17.08 1.72
CA ASP A 139 10.65 -17.07 0.28
C ASP A 139 9.21 -17.48 -0.13
N GLU A 140 8.30 -17.83 0.76
CA GLU A 140 6.90 -18.13 0.41
C GLU A 140 5.99 -16.93 0.62
N VAL A 141 4.98 -16.79 -0.26
CA VAL A 141 3.97 -15.74 -0.12
C VAL A 141 2.87 -16.25 0.80
N VAL A 142 2.80 -15.68 1.98
CA VAL A 142 1.74 -15.92 2.97
C VAL A 142 0.69 -14.82 2.85
N VAL A 143 -0.59 -15.18 2.96
CA VAL A 143 -1.70 -14.24 2.82
C VAL A 143 -2.63 -14.35 4.02
N HIS A 144 -2.89 -13.22 4.67
CA HIS A 144 -3.87 -13.09 5.75
C HIS A 144 -5.00 -12.17 5.32
N SER A 145 -6.25 -12.56 5.55
CA SER A 145 -7.43 -11.74 5.23
C SER A 145 -8.14 -11.25 6.48
N THR A 146 -8.55 -9.98 6.48
CA THR A 146 -9.41 -9.38 7.50
C THR A 146 -10.59 -8.70 6.82
N GLU A 147 -11.79 -8.89 7.36
CA GLU A 147 -13.01 -8.25 6.87
C GLU A 147 -13.44 -7.14 7.84
N TYR A 148 -13.93 -6.04 7.28
CA TYR A 148 -14.45 -4.90 8.01
C TYR A 148 -15.77 -4.45 7.37
N LYS A 149 -16.76 -4.12 8.19
CA LYS A 149 -18.02 -3.55 7.74
C LYS A 149 -18.38 -2.33 8.56
N LYS A 150 -18.66 -1.22 7.89
CA LYS A 150 -19.06 0.02 8.55
C LYS A 150 -20.37 -0.20 9.32
N GLY A 151 -20.34 -0.07 10.64
CA GLY A 151 -21.52 -0.16 11.51
C GLY A 151 -21.62 -1.42 12.38
N GLU A 152 -20.71 -2.39 12.23
CA GLU A 152 -20.57 -3.50 13.18
C GLU A 152 -19.40 -3.19 14.13
N CYS A 153 -19.72 -2.60 15.29
CA CYS A 153 -18.85 -2.48 16.47
C CYS A 153 -19.54 -3.18 17.65
#